data_AF-A0A9D7UA72-F1
#
_entry.id   AF-A0A9D7UA72-F1
#
_cell.length_a   1.000
_cell.length_b   1.000
_cell.length_c   1.000
_cell.angle_alpha   90.00
_cell.angle_beta   90.00
_cell.angle_gamma   90.00
#
_symmetry.space_group_name_H-M   'P 1'
#
loop_
_entity.id
_entity.type
_entity.pdbx_description
1 polymer ?
#
loop_
_entity_poly.entity_id
_entity_poly.type
_entity_poly.pdbx_seq_one_letter_code
_entity_poly.pdbx_strand_id
1 'polypeptide(L)' 'TQIKLLLEVLPKEQLWINPDCGLKTRGWSETKEALINMVKAVKQVRNELS' A
#
# COMPACT_ATOMS: atom_id res chain seq x y z
N THR A 1 7.47 -3.78 7.57
CA THR A 1 7.01 -2.89 6.48
C THR A 1 6.18 -1.78 7.09
N GLN A 2 6.00 -0.64 6.42
CA GLN A 2 5.12 0.43 6.94
C GLN A 2 3.70 -0.09 7.27
N ILE A 3 3.16 -1.00 6.45
CA ILE A 3 1.84 -1.61 6.69
C ILE A 3 1.78 -2.33 8.05
N LYS A 4 2.82 -3.10 8.43
CA LYS A 4 2.85 -3.83 9.72
C LYS A 4 2.89 -2.86 10.91
N LEU A 5 3.68 -1.79 10.83
CA LEU A 5 3.73 -0.76 11.87
C LEU A 5 2.38 -0.03 12.02
N LEU A 6 1.68 0.23 10.92
CA LEU A 6 0.35 0.86 10.96
C LEU A 6 -0.70 -0.05 11.63
N LEU A 7 -0.59 -1.38 11.43
CA LEU A 7 -1.49 -2.37 12.05
C LEU A 7 -1.27 -2.53 13.56
N GLU A 8 -0.13 -2.10 14.10
CA GLU A 8 0.11 -2.05 15.55
C GLU A 8 -0.68 -0.92 16.23
N VAL A 9 -1.13 0.09 15.46
CA VAL A 9 -1.78 1.30 15.96
C VAL A 9 -3.24 1.42 15.55
N LEU A 10 -3.60 0.94 14.35
CA LEU A 10 -4.96 0.99 13.81
C LEU A 10 -5.50 -0.43 13.51
N PRO A 11 -6.78 -0.71 13.82
CA PRO A 11 -7.40 -1.95 13.41
C PRO A 11 -7.44 -2.05 11.87
N LYS A 12 -7.28 -3.27 11.35
CA LYS A 12 -7.15 -3.53 9.90
C LYS A 12 -8.35 -3.02 9.09
N GLU A 13 -9.54 -3.00 9.69
CA GLU A 13 -10.79 -2.54 9.07
C GLU A 13 -10.81 -1.02 8.83
N GLN A 14 -9.96 -0.26 9.52
CA GLN A 14 -9.86 1.20 9.40
C GLN A 14 -8.67 1.65 8.54
N LEU A 15 -7.78 0.73 8.15
CA LEU A 15 -6.54 1.07 7.45
C LEU A 15 -6.69 0.97 5.93
N TRP A 16 -6.47 2.09 5.24
CA TRP A 16 -6.37 2.17 3.79
C TRP A 16 -4.92 2.43 3.37
N ILE A 17 -4.50 1.83 2.25
CA ILE A 17 -3.18 2.05 1.67
C ILE A 17 -3.36 2.68 0.30
N ASN A 18 -2.83 3.88 0.15
CA ASN A 18 -2.87 4.70 -1.05
C ASN A 18 -1.60 5.54 -1.16
N PRO A 19 -1.28 6.12 -2.34
CA PRO A 19 -0.21 7.09 -2.47
C PRO A 19 -0.50 8.36 -1.66
N ASP A 20 0.56 9.08 -1.28
CA ASP A 20 0.45 10.31 -0.48
C ASP A 20 -0.38 11.41 -1.16
N CYS A 21 -0.31 11.53 -2.49
CA CYS A 21 -1.05 12.53 -3.25
C CYS A 21 -1.41 12.06 -4.67
N GLY A 22 -2.06 12.94 -5.43
CA GLY A 22 -2.39 12.69 -6.83
C GLY A 22 -1.15 12.53 -7.71
N LEU A 23 -1.23 11.61 -8.67
CA LEU A 23 -0.09 11.19 -9.50
C LEU A 23 0.13 12.06 -10.75
N LYS A 24 -0.46 13.26 -10.80
CA LYS A 24 -0.48 14.12 -12.02
C LYS A 24 0.90 14.51 -12.55
N THR A 25 1.92 14.52 -11.70
CA THR A 25 3.31 14.89 -12.04
C THR A 25 4.20 13.68 -12.31
N ARG A 26 3.66 12.46 -12.22
CA ARG A 26 4.40 11.21 -12.40
C ARG A 26 4.27 10.68 -13.83
N GLY A 27 5.30 9.98 -14.30
CA GLY A 27 5.28 9.24 -15.56
C GLY A 27 4.47 7.94 -15.45
N TRP A 28 3.97 7.44 -16.58
CA TRP A 28 3.17 6.21 -16.61
C TRP A 28 3.95 4.97 -16.18
N SER A 29 5.19 4.81 -16.65
CA SER A 29 6.00 3.63 -16.31
C SER A 29 6.29 3.56 -14.81
N GLU A 30 6.74 4.67 -14.20
CA GLU A 30 6.99 4.71 -12.76
C GLU A 30 5.72 4.53 -11.94
N THR A 31 4.61 5.14 -12.38
CA THR A 31 3.31 5.05 -11.71
C THR A 31 2.81 3.61 -11.68
N LYS A 32 2.86 2.93 -12.83
CA LYS A 32 2.40 1.55 -12.96
C LYS A 32 3.22 0.62 -12.06
N GLU A 33 4.54 0.71 -12.12
CA GLU A 33 5.42 -0.13 -11.28
C GLU A 33 5.23 0.14 -9.79
N ALA A 34 5.12 1.41 -9.38
CA ALA A 34 4.87 1.78 -7.98
C ALA A 34 3.54 1.22 -7.47
N LEU A 35 2.45 1.35 -8.24
CA LEU A 35 1.14 0.84 -7.85
C LEU A 35 1.11 -0.69 -7.80
N ILE A 36 1.75 -1.38 -8.75
CA ILE A 36 1.90 -2.84 -8.73
C ILE A 36 2.61 -3.29 -7.43
N ASN A 37 3.71 -2.63 -7.08
CA ASN A 37 4.47 -2.95 -5.88
C ASN A 37 3.67 -2.66 -4.60
N MET A 38 2.94 -1.55 -4.55
CA MET A 38 2.06 -1.20 -3.41
C MET A 38 0.98 -2.27 -3.20
N VAL A 39 0.28 -2.68 -4.27
CA VAL A 39 -0.74 -3.74 -4.19
C VAL A 39 -0.13 -5.08 -3.80
N LYS A 40 1.05 -5.42 -4.32
CA LYS A 40 1.77 -6.66 -3.97
C LYS A 40 2.12 -6.70 -2.48
N ALA A 41 2.62 -5.60 -1.92
CA ALA A 41 2.92 -5.49 -0.50
C ALA A 41 1.67 -5.69 0.37
N VAL A 42 0.54 -5.09 -0.01
CA VAL A 42 -0.74 -5.28 0.69
C VAL A 42 -1.21 -6.73 0.62
N LYS A 43 -1.14 -7.37 -0.56
CA LYS A 43 -1.51 -8.79 -0.72
C LYS A 43 -0.67 -9.71 0.15
N GLN A 44 0.65 -9.47 0.22
CA GLN A 44 1.53 -10.26 1.07
C GLN A 44 1.10 -10.16 2.55
N VAL A 45 0.89 -8.94 3.06
CA VAL A 45 0.47 -8.78 4.46
C VAL A 45 -0.91 -9.40 4.71
N ARG A 46 -1.86 -9.28 3.79
CA ARG A 46 -3.17 -9.94 3.93
C ARG A 46 -3.07 -11.46 4.03
N ASN A 47 -2.20 -12.07 3.24
CA ASN A 47 -1.95 -13.52 3.30
C ASN A 47 -1.32 -13.94 4.64
N GLU A 48 -0.49 -13.09 5.26
CA GLU A 48 0.11 -13.35 6.57
C GLU A 48 -0.87 -13.18 7.75
N LEU A 49 -1.99 -12.47 7.54
CA LEU A 49 -3.05 -12.23 8.54
C LEU A 49 -4.22 -13.22 8.43
N SER A 50 -4.22 -14.08 7.41
CA SER A 50 -5.22 -15.13 7.19
C SER A 50 -4.87 -16.35 8.02
#